data_AF-A0A4U7BQ80-F1
#
_entry.id   AF-A0A4U7BQ80-F1
#
_cell.length_a   1.000
_cell.length_b   1.000
_cell.length_c   1.000
_cell.angle_alpha   90.00
_cell.angle_beta   90.00
_cell.angle_gamma   90.00
#
_symmetry.space_group_name_H-M   'P 1'
#
loop_
_entity.id
_entity.type
_entity.pdbx_description
1 polymer ?
#
loop_
_entity_poly.entity_id
_entity_poly.type
_entity_poly.pdbx_seq_one_letter_code
_entity_poly.pdbx_strand_id
1 'polypeptide(L)'
;MALDFSSTKFYHPINSMVYKGLRTDLEKQSRENLKAIDENLKPLELDEKVKNAQSGMINIYFRDPITQNITNSALSTESIEKLKNTFGSADFYQRKDGSYILNGDVEKFVSSWYGDIAYQRGYLAADANHDGYLNKNELDETRSGFTSHGYFRLYKNKIIESNLSYVESYVKLNGIATAPDGMPENFKKAQKTLYNEGKFAAPTLALELDKTIKNDKDSDGLILYKEILNEKEMEQQSMDLANYVILDYTFDPTEGALTLLDLLLRDEDALKIFGKLADNNFDTKSLSKEELETLKKNFKEFFNENGDFDKEKFQKYYEDLKEQFVDKSLDFLGLSKQDYQDGTLNLDLNQLNSVIKDIVNTFKEANTTPSNYGGLRLDLSL
;
A
#
# COMPACT_ATOMS: atom_id res chain seq x y z
N MET A 1 -33.87 -3.96 13.60
CA MET A 1 -33.89 -3.79 15.07
C MET A 1 -32.55 -3.17 15.46
N ALA A 2 -32.50 -2.12 16.26
CA ALA A 2 -31.20 -1.53 16.64
C ALA A 2 -30.47 -2.42 17.66
N LEU A 3 -29.16 -2.59 17.47
CA LEU A 3 -28.30 -3.30 18.41
C LEU A 3 -28.03 -2.42 19.65
N ASP A 4 -28.01 -3.05 20.83
CA ASP A 4 -27.67 -2.41 22.11
C ASP A 4 -26.24 -2.76 22.52
N PHE A 5 -25.39 -1.72 22.68
CA PHE A 5 -24.00 -1.83 23.09
C PHE A 5 -23.72 -1.37 24.54
N SER A 6 -24.76 -1.03 25.30
CA SER A 6 -24.64 -0.41 26.64
C SER A 6 -23.86 -1.23 27.68
N SER A 7 -23.67 -2.53 27.47
CA SER A 7 -22.84 -3.38 28.33
C SER A 7 -21.85 -4.23 27.54
N THR A 8 -21.47 -3.79 26.34
CA THR A 8 -20.50 -4.51 25.52
C THR A 8 -19.13 -4.43 26.17
N LYS A 9 -18.42 -5.56 26.22
CA LYS A 9 -16.98 -5.59 26.45
C LYS A 9 -16.28 -5.58 25.11
N PHE A 10 -15.41 -4.60 24.89
CA PHE A 10 -14.64 -4.49 23.67
C PHE A 10 -13.23 -5.03 23.86
N TYR A 11 -12.79 -5.88 22.93
CA TYR A 11 -11.43 -6.35 22.80
C TYR A 11 -10.94 -5.99 21.41
N HIS A 12 -9.86 -5.22 21.34
CA HIS A 12 -9.34 -4.66 20.10
C HIS A 12 -7.97 -5.25 19.74
N PRO A 13 -7.66 -5.39 18.46
CA PRO A 13 -6.41 -5.97 17.99
C PRO A 13 -5.31 -4.90 17.93
N ILE A 14 -5.02 -4.28 19.08
CA ILE A 14 -4.22 -3.05 19.22
C ILE A 14 -2.81 -3.08 18.61
N ASN A 15 -2.23 -4.27 18.43
CA ASN A 15 -0.89 -4.47 17.87
C ASN A 15 -0.92 -4.99 16.42
N SER A 16 -2.08 -4.96 15.76
CA SER A 16 -2.13 -5.29 14.33
C SER A 16 -1.53 -4.14 13.52
N MET A 17 -0.74 -4.51 12.52
CA MET A 17 -0.23 -3.58 11.53
C MET A 17 -1.39 -3.03 10.69
N VAL A 18 -1.44 -1.71 10.56
CA VAL A 18 -2.36 -1.02 9.64
C VAL A 18 -1.61 -0.67 8.37
N TYR A 19 -0.55 0.12 8.48
CA TYR A 19 0.27 0.55 7.36
C TYR A 19 1.74 0.36 7.65
N LYS A 20 2.54 0.24 6.60
CA LYS A 20 4.00 0.15 6.67
C LYS A 20 4.58 0.96 5.54
N GLY A 21 5.58 1.78 5.85
CA GLY A 21 6.30 2.53 4.83
C GLY A 21 6.98 1.61 3.82
N LEU A 22 7.04 2.01 2.56
CA LEU A 22 7.74 1.24 1.54
C LEU A 22 9.25 1.25 1.78
N ARG A 23 9.92 0.17 1.43
CA ARG A 23 11.38 0.08 1.56
C ARG A 23 12.04 1.16 0.68
N THR A 24 13.06 1.81 1.23
CA THR A 24 13.81 2.84 0.51
C THR A 24 15.32 2.56 0.58
N ASP A 25 15.96 2.55 -0.58
CA ASP A 25 17.41 2.40 -0.71
C ASP A 25 18.01 3.75 -1.17
N LEU A 26 17.89 4.77 -0.31
CA LEU A 26 18.38 6.13 -0.59
C LEU A 26 19.71 6.39 0.12
N GLU A 27 20.74 6.72 -0.65
CA GLU A 27 22.03 7.15 -0.10
C GLU A 27 22.02 8.63 0.29
N LYS A 28 22.74 8.94 1.37
CA LYS A 28 22.91 10.30 1.86
C LYS A 28 23.73 11.14 0.87
N GLN A 29 23.21 12.31 0.52
CA GLN A 29 23.87 13.25 -0.38
C GLN A 29 24.90 14.14 0.33
N SER A 30 25.95 14.53 -0.39
CA SER A 30 26.88 15.56 0.08
C SER A 30 26.22 16.94 0.10
N ARG A 31 26.80 17.88 0.87
CA ARG A 31 26.34 19.27 0.92
C ARG A 31 26.42 19.94 -0.46
N GLU A 32 27.45 19.62 -1.24
CA GLU A 32 27.66 20.13 -2.59
C GLU A 32 26.55 19.65 -3.54
N ASN A 33 26.17 18.37 -3.47
CA ASN A 33 25.08 17.82 -4.27
C ASN A 33 23.74 18.46 -3.90
N LEU A 34 23.45 18.64 -2.61
CA LEU A 34 22.22 19.31 -2.15
C LEU A 34 22.12 20.74 -2.67
N LYS A 35 23.24 21.47 -2.70
CA LYS A 35 23.28 22.83 -3.26
C LYS A 35 23.01 22.82 -4.77
N ALA A 36 23.57 21.86 -5.51
CA ALA A 36 23.30 21.70 -6.93
C ALA A 36 21.83 21.35 -7.21
N ILE A 37 21.20 20.54 -6.35
CA ILE A 37 19.76 20.25 -6.41
C ILE A 37 18.96 21.54 -6.19
N ASP A 38 19.25 22.29 -5.11
CA ASP A 38 18.57 23.55 -4.77
C ASP A 38 18.62 24.58 -5.92
N GLU A 39 19.78 24.74 -6.56
CA GLU A 39 19.97 25.67 -7.69
C GLU A 39 19.12 25.31 -8.93
N ASN A 40 18.77 24.03 -9.09
CA ASN A 40 17.94 23.54 -10.21
C ASN A 40 16.47 23.35 -9.83
N LEU A 41 16.12 23.38 -8.54
CA LEU A 41 14.75 23.22 -8.08
C LEU A 41 13.92 24.48 -8.32
N LYS A 42 12.90 24.33 -9.17
CA LYS A 42 11.90 25.39 -9.37
C LYS A 42 10.84 25.32 -8.27
N PRO A 43 10.28 26.47 -7.85
CA PRO A 43 9.07 26.48 -7.03
C PRO A 43 7.96 25.72 -7.75
N LEU A 44 7.21 24.90 -7.00
CA LEU A 44 6.09 24.16 -7.58
C LEU A 44 4.89 25.09 -7.79
N GLU A 45 4.31 25.06 -8.97
CA GLU A 45 3.01 25.65 -9.23
C GLU A 45 1.91 24.66 -8.83
N LEU A 46 1.27 24.94 -7.70
CA LEU A 46 0.15 24.15 -7.20
C LEU A 46 -1.19 24.70 -7.70
N ASP A 47 -2.17 23.80 -7.89
CA ASP A 47 -3.57 24.16 -8.04
C ASP A 47 -4.07 24.96 -6.82
N GLU A 48 -5.05 25.83 -7.02
CA GLU A 48 -5.58 26.70 -5.96
C GLU A 48 -6.21 25.90 -4.81
N LYS A 49 -6.90 24.79 -5.09
CA LYS A 49 -7.47 23.92 -4.06
C LYS A 49 -6.37 23.32 -3.19
N VAL A 50 -5.26 22.90 -3.81
CA VAL A 50 -4.11 22.32 -3.12
C VAL A 50 -3.44 23.36 -2.23
N LYS A 51 -3.20 24.57 -2.75
CA LYS A 51 -2.67 25.70 -1.96
C LYS A 51 -3.53 26.01 -0.74
N ASN A 52 -4.85 26.03 -0.92
CA ASN A 52 -5.79 26.30 0.16
C ASN A 52 -5.79 25.17 1.20
N ALA A 53 -5.79 23.91 0.76
CA ALA A 53 -5.77 22.74 1.63
C ALA A 53 -4.48 22.63 2.45
N GLN A 54 -3.34 23.06 1.89
CA GLN A 54 -2.02 22.98 2.51
C GLN A 54 -1.57 24.31 3.14
N SER A 55 -2.50 25.25 3.35
CA SER A 55 -2.18 26.58 3.88
C SER A 55 -1.46 26.50 5.22
N GLY A 56 -0.31 27.16 5.33
CA GLY A 56 0.52 27.17 6.53
C GLY A 56 1.43 25.95 6.71
N MET A 57 1.43 25.00 5.77
CA MET A 57 2.39 23.90 5.74
C MET A 57 3.72 24.34 5.12
N ILE A 58 4.80 23.65 5.47
CA ILE A 58 6.15 23.90 5.00
C ILE A 58 6.47 22.90 3.89
N ASN A 59 6.88 23.41 2.74
CA ASN A 59 7.29 22.58 1.61
C ASN A 59 8.56 21.80 1.94
N ILE A 60 8.56 20.54 1.54
CA ILE A 60 9.71 19.63 1.63
C ILE A 60 9.99 18.99 0.28
N TYR A 61 11.25 18.72 0.00
CA TYR A 61 11.74 18.06 -1.20
C TYR A 61 12.56 16.84 -0.79
N PHE A 62 12.33 15.71 -1.46
CA PHE A 62 12.97 14.43 -1.18
C PHE A 62 12.93 13.55 -2.43
N ARG A 63 13.74 12.48 -2.47
CA ARG A 63 13.66 11.50 -3.56
C ARG A 63 12.47 10.58 -3.40
N ASP A 64 11.68 10.46 -4.45
CA ASP A 64 10.66 9.42 -4.56
C ASP A 64 11.30 8.03 -4.41
N PRO A 65 10.73 7.12 -3.60
CA PRO A 65 11.36 5.83 -3.31
C PRO A 65 11.38 4.86 -4.50
N ILE A 66 10.49 5.03 -5.48
CA ILE A 66 10.39 4.19 -6.68
C ILE A 66 11.18 4.81 -7.83
N THR A 67 10.91 6.07 -8.16
CA THR A 67 11.50 6.72 -9.34
C THR A 67 12.86 7.37 -9.05
N GLN A 68 13.22 7.56 -7.78
CA GLN A 68 14.41 8.30 -7.31
C GLN A 68 14.49 9.77 -7.77
N ASN A 69 13.49 10.26 -8.49
CA ASN A 69 13.38 11.66 -8.87
C ASN A 69 13.07 12.51 -7.65
N ILE A 70 13.52 13.77 -7.64
CA ILE A 70 13.13 14.71 -6.58
C ILE A 70 11.64 15.03 -6.75
N THR A 71 10.88 14.67 -5.73
CA THR A 71 9.47 15.03 -5.58
C THR A 71 9.35 16.08 -4.48
N ASN A 72 8.14 16.62 -4.31
CA ASN A 72 7.83 17.54 -3.23
C ASN A 72 6.57 17.10 -2.47
N SER A 73 6.48 17.58 -1.24
CA SER A 73 5.26 17.54 -0.45
C SER A 73 5.24 18.72 0.50
N ALA A 74 4.30 18.74 1.43
CA ALA A 74 4.26 19.72 2.50
C ALA A 74 3.96 19.04 3.83
N LEU A 75 4.55 19.57 4.92
CA LEU A 75 4.34 19.09 6.28
C LEU A 75 3.96 20.25 7.19
N SER A 76 3.14 19.98 8.19
CA SER A 76 2.88 20.95 9.26
C SER A 76 4.14 21.20 10.09
N THR A 77 4.22 22.35 10.74
CA THR A 77 5.31 22.66 11.69
C THR A 77 5.47 21.59 12.76
N GLU A 78 4.36 21.03 13.25
CA GLU A 78 4.38 19.94 14.24
C GLU A 78 5.14 18.71 13.72
N SER A 79 4.84 18.26 12.50
CA SER A 79 5.52 17.12 11.89
C SER A 79 6.99 17.41 11.61
N ILE A 80 7.32 18.63 11.15
CA ILE A 80 8.73 19.03 10.95
C ILE A 80 9.51 18.97 12.27
N GLU A 81 8.97 19.50 13.36
CA GLU A 81 9.65 19.46 14.65
C GLU A 81 9.73 18.04 15.22
N LYS A 82 8.70 17.21 15.05
CA LYS A 82 8.76 15.77 15.38
C LYS A 82 9.91 15.08 14.66
N LEU A 83 10.03 15.29 13.35
CA LEU A 83 11.08 14.67 12.54
C LEU A 83 12.48 15.17 12.94
N LYS A 84 12.65 16.48 13.19
CA LYS A 84 13.92 17.02 13.69
C LYS A 84 14.30 16.46 15.06
N ASN A 85 13.34 16.28 15.96
CA ASN A 85 13.59 15.71 17.28
C ASN A 85 14.00 14.22 17.19
N THR A 86 13.48 13.50 16.21
CA THR A 86 13.72 12.07 16.02
C THR A 86 15.03 11.78 15.28
N PHE A 87 15.24 12.45 14.14
CA PHE A 87 16.34 12.17 13.21
C PHE A 87 17.47 13.22 13.26
N GLY A 88 17.27 14.30 14.00
CA GLY A 88 18.19 15.43 14.09
C GLY A 88 18.00 16.44 12.94
N SER A 89 18.34 17.70 13.22
CA SER A 89 18.19 18.81 12.26
C SER A 89 19.27 18.86 11.18
N ALA A 90 20.32 18.05 11.29
CA ALA A 90 21.46 18.09 10.36
C ALA A 90 21.09 17.68 8.93
N ASP A 91 20.04 16.86 8.81
CA ASP A 91 19.58 16.29 7.55
C ASP A 91 18.43 17.12 6.92
N PHE A 92 18.19 18.32 7.44
CA PHE A 92 17.31 19.33 6.86
C PHE A 92 18.15 20.42 6.20
N TYR A 93 18.28 20.38 4.88
CA TYR A 93 18.90 21.47 4.14
C TYR A 93 17.86 22.57 3.90
N GLN A 94 18.01 23.70 4.58
CA GLN A 94 17.09 24.83 4.46
C GLN A 94 17.37 25.63 3.19
N ARG A 95 16.33 25.80 2.37
CA ARG A 95 16.35 26.61 1.15
C ARG A 95 16.05 28.09 1.47
N LYS A 96 16.37 28.99 0.53
CA LYS A 96 16.16 30.43 0.69
C LYS A 96 14.68 30.84 0.83
N ASP A 97 13.78 30.06 0.25
CA ASP A 97 12.32 30.27 0.31
C ASP A 97 11.68 29.72 1.60
N GLY A 98 12.48 29.14 2.50
CA GLY A 98 12.01 28.57 3.76
C GLY A 98 11.59 27.10 3.68
N SER A 99 11.59 26.50 2.49
CA SER A 99 11.39 25.06 2.31
C SER A 99 12.64 24.25 2.69
N TYR A 100 12.49 22.93 2.79
CA TYR A 100 13.60 22.03 3.11
C TYR A 100 13.85 20.99 2.02
N ILE A 101 15.11 20.69 1.74
CA ILE A 101 15.51 19.44 1.07
C ILE A 101 15.90 18.46 2.18
N LEU A 102 15.19 17.34 2.26
CA LEU A 102 15.47 16.28 3.20
C LEU A 102 16.64 15.44 2.69
N ASN A 103 17.46 14.94 3.61
CA ASN A 103 18.56 14.04 3.30
C ASN A 103 18.65 12.90 4.32
N GLY A 104 19.52 11.92 4.10
CA GLY A 104 19.85 10.91 5.10
C GLY A 104 18.64 10.13 5.62
N ASP A 105 18.56 9.93 6.94
CA ASP A 105 17.56 9.03 7.52
C ASP A 105 16.16 9.66 7.57
N VAL A 106 16.05 10.98 7.73
CA VAL A 106 14.75 11.66 7.61
C VAL A 106 14.20 11.60 6.19
N GLU A 107 15.06 11.69 5.17
CA GLU A 107 14.64 11.50 3.78
C GLU A 107 14.13 10.08 3.56
N LYS A 108 14.86 9.06 4.00
CA LYS A 108 14.41 7.66 3.89
C LYS A 108 13.05 7.44 4.54
N PHE A 109 12.87 7.96 5.76
CA PHE A 109 11.62 7.83 6.51
C PHE A 109 10.44 8.50 5.79
N VAL A 110 10.61 9.76 5.39
CA VAL A 110 9.55 10.51 4.68
C VAL A 110 9.26 9.91 3.31
N SER A 111 10.30 9.49 2.59
CA SER A 111 10.16 8.83 1.28
C SER A 111 9.47 7.48 1.41
N SER A 112 9.73 6.75 2.49
CA SER A 112 9.08 5.47 2.80
C SER A 112 7.56 5.63 2.96
N TRP A 113 7.14 6.61 3.77
CA TRP A 113 5.71 6.91 3.94
C TRP A 113 5.08 7.52 2.69
N TYR A 114 5.80 8.39 1.98
CA TYR A 114 5.33 8.87 0.69
C TYR A 114 5.08 7.72 -0.29
N GLY A 115 5.99 6.73 -0.33
CA GLY A 115 5.84 5.54 -1.16
C GLY A 115 4.58 4.75 -0.84
N ASP A 116 4.32 4.50 0.44
CA ASP A 116 3.09 3.83 0.89
C ASP A 116 1.85 4.60 0.41
N ILE A 117 1.81 5.92 0.63
CA ILE A 117 0.63 6.72 0.31
C ILE A 117 0.43 6.87 -1.20
N ALA A 118 1.48 7.25 -1.93
CA ALA A 118 1.44 7.49 -3.37
C ALA A 118 1.07 6.22 -4.14
N TYR A 119 1.70 5.09 -3.79
CA TYR A 119 1.67 3.88 -4.60
C TYR A 119 0.83 2.77 -3.98
N GLN A 120 1.11 2.39 -2.74
CA GLN A 120 0.41 1.25 -2.12
C GLN A 120 -1.03 1.61 -1.77
N ARG A 121 -1.27 2.78 -1.17
CA ARG A 121 -2.59 3.37 -0.95
C ARG A 121 -3.15 4.04 -2.21
N GLY A 122 -2.32 4.20 -3.24
CA GLY A 122 -2.75 4.52 -4.61
C GLY A 122 -3.24 5.94 -4.82
N TYR A 123 -2.70 6.92 -4.09
CA TYR A 123 -3.09 8.32 -4.28
C TYR A 123 -2.77 8.86 -5.68
N LEU A 124 -1.65 8.45 -6.29
CA LEU A 124 -1.32 8.87 -7.66
C LEU A 124 -2.28 8.28 -8.69
N ALA A 125 -2.63 7.00 -8.53
CA ALA A 125 -3.59 6.32 -9.40
C ALA A 125 -5.02 6.87 -9.23
N ALA A 126 -5.37 7.30 -8.02
CA ALA A 126 -6.69 7.81 -7.68
C ALA A 126 -6.92 9.26 -8.17
N ASP A 127 -5.86 10.07 -8.29
CA ASP A 127 -5.93 11.43 -8.83
C ASP A 127 -6.07 11.42 -10.36
N ALA A 128 -7.25 11.03 -10.85
CA ALA A 128 -7.53 10.78 -12.25
C ALA A 128 -7.39 12.03 -13.14
N ASN A 129 -7.53 13.23 -12.56
CA ASN A 129 -7.41 14.49 -13.28
C ASN A 129 -6.02 15.14 -13.13
N HIS A 130 -5.17 14.60 -12.24
CA HIS A 130 -3.82 15.04 -11.95
C HIS A 130 -3.70 16.50 -11.47
N ASP A 131 -4.71 17.02 -10.75
CA ASP A 131 -4.70 18.36 -10.14
C ASP A 131 -4.09 18.39 -8.74
N GLY A 132 -3.73 17.23 -8.18
CA GLY A 132 -3.15 17.06 -6.85
C GLY A 132 -4.16 17.18 -5.70
N TYR A 133 -5.44 17.39 -6.00
CA TYR A 133 -6.54 17.47 -5.05
C TYR A 133 -7.57 16.37 -5.33
N LEU A 134 -7.57 15.34 -4.48
CA LEU A 134 -8.53 14.25 -4.60
C LEU A 134 -9.89 14.71 -4.08
N ASN A 135 -10.85 14.83 -5.00
CA ASN A 135 -12.25 14.99 -4.65
C ASN A 135 -12.81 13.71 -4.02
N LYS A 136 -14.06 13.72 -3.56
CA LYS A 136 -14.65 12.55 -2.86
C LYS A 136 -14.63 11.26 -3.70
N ASN A 137 -14.88 11.35 -5.01
CA ASN A 137 -14.86 10.17 -5.87
C ASN A 137 -13.44 9.65 -6.05
N GLU A 138 -12.46 10.53 -6.19
CA GLU A 138 -11.04 10.15 -6.28
C GLU A 138 -10.53 9.56 -4.95
N LEU A 139 -10.88 10.18 -3.81
CA LEU A 139 -10.58 9.62 -2.48
C LEU A 139 -11.14 8.21 -2.30
N ASP A 140 -12.35 8.00 -2.78
CA ASP A 140 -13.04 6.72 -2.76
C ASP A 140 -12.29 5.62 -3.56
N GLU A 141 -11.43 6.00 -4.52
CA GLU A 141 -10.57 5.06 -5.24
C GLU A 141 -9.27 4.71 -4.51
N THR A 142 -8.93 5.40 -3.41
CA THR A 142 -7.72 5.11 -2.64
C THR A 142 -7.87 3.83 -1.81
N ARG A 143 -6.75 3.15 -1.57
CA ARG A 143 -6.60 1.97 -0.71
C ARG A 143 -6.22 2.38 0.72
N SER A 144 -6.92 3.37 1.25
CA SER A 144 -6.70 3.93 2.60
C SER A 144 -7.66 3.37 3.65
N GLY A 145 -8.45 2.36 3.31
CA GLY A 145 -9.35 1.70 4.22
C GLY A 145 -8.63 0.64 5.05
N PHE A 146 -9.05 0.52 6.30
CA PHE A 146 -8.71 -0.59 7.16
C PHE A 146 -9.89 -0.92 8.09
N THR A 147 -10.07 -2.18 8.41
CA THR A 147 -11.18 -2.67 9.24
C THR A 147 -10.70 -3.78 10.16
N SER A 148 -11.14 -3.76 11.41
CA SER A 148 -10.85 -4.84 12.36
C SER A 148 -11.82 -6.01 12.19
N HIS A 149 -11.36 -7.22 12.43
CA HIS A 149 -12.14 -8.44 12.24
C HIS A 149 -12.08 -9.35 13.46
N GLY A 150 -13.11 -10.18 13.65
CA GLY A 150 -13.19 -11.14 14.75
C GLY A 150 -14.60 -11.67 14.92
N TYR A 151 -15.09 -11.72 16.16
CA TYR A 151 -16.45 -12.19 16.44
C TYR A 151 -17.20 -11.26 17.39
N PHE A 152 -18.52 -11.27 17.25
CA PHE A 152 -19.45 -10.63 18.17
C PHE A 152 -20.27 -11.68 18.88
N ARG A 153 -20.50 -11.48 20.18
CA ARG A 153 -21.42 -12.32 20.96
C ARG A 153 -22.71 -11.57 21.20
N LEU A 154 -23.80 -12.12 20.67
CA LEU A 154 -25.13 -11.53 20.72
C LEU A 154 -26.02 -12.29 21.71
N TYR A 155 -26.78 -11.55 22.52
CA TYR A 155 -27.91 -12.08 23.29
C TYR A 155 -29.15 -11.23 23.01
N LYS A 156 -30.12 -11.79 22.28
CA LYS A 156 -31.26 -11.07 21.70
C LYS A 156 -30.77 -9.93 20.78
N ASN A 157 -30.99 -8.68 21.14
CA ASN A 157 -30.50 -7.50 20.41
C ASN A 157 -29.27 -6.85 21.06
N LYS A 158 -28.71 -7.47 22.10
CA LYS A 158 -27.62 -6.90 22.88
C LYS A 158 -26.29 -7.54 22.51
N ILE A 159 -25.31 -6.72 22.14
CA ILE A 159 -23.93 -7.16 21.97
C ILE A 159 -23.28 -7.21 23.35
N ILE A 160 -22.97 -8.41 23.82
CA ILE A 160 -22.35 -8.59 25.15
C ILE A 160 -20.82 -8.58 25.06
N GLU A 161 -20.27 -8.91 23.89
CA GLU A 161 -18.84 -8.98 23.64
C GLU A 161 -18.55 -8.65 22.18
N SER A 162 -17.56 -7.79 21.94
CA SER A 162 -16.90 -7.57 20.66
C SER A 162 -15.46 -8.02 20.81
N ASN A 163 -15.06 -9.09 20.13
CA ASN A 163 -13.71 -9.62 20.20
C ASN A 163 -13.08 -9.62 18.82
N LEU A 164 -12.32 -8.56 18.56
CA LEU A 164 -11.65 -8.32 17.29
C LEU A 164 -10.18 -8.73 17.42
N SER A 165 -9.74 -9.61 16.54
CA SER A 165 -8.49 -10.37 16.64
C SER A 165 -7.38 -9.88 15.71
N TYR A 166 -7.71 -9.20 14.61
CA TYR A 166 -6.72 -8.63 13.69
C TYR A 166 -7.34 -7.49 12.84
N VAL A 167 -6.52 -6.82 12.03
CA VAL A 167 -6.94 -5.76 11.11
C VAL A 167 -6.67 -6.20 9.67
N GLU A 168 -7.63 -5.96 8.79
CA GLU A 168 -7.44 -5.95 7.34
C GLU A 168 -7.17 -4.52 6.89
N SER A 169 -6.16 -4.35 6.05
CA SER A 169 -5.60 -3.07 5.62
C SER A 169 -5.48 -2.99 4.11
N TYR A 170 -5.29 -1.76 3.62
CA TYR A 170 -5.23 -1.45 2.19
C TYR A 170 -6.53 -1.75 1.44
N VAL A 171 -7.65 -1.67 2.16
CA VAL A 171 -8.99 -1.82 1.57
C VAL A 171 -9.29 -0.57 0.76
N LYS A 172 -9.74 -0.74 -0.48
CA LYS A 172 -10.21 0.37 -1.30
C LYS A 172 -11.45 1.00 -0.67
N LEU A 173 -11.51 2.32 -0.54
CA LEU A 173 -12.62 2.97 0.18
C LEU A 173 -13.98 2.69 -0.46
N ASN A 174 -14.09 2.68 -1.78
CA ASN A 174 -15.29 2.24 -2.50
C ASN A 174 -15.39 0.72 -2.70
N GLY A 175 -14.42 -0.04 -2.22
CA GLY A 175 -14.32 -1.48 -2.43
C GLY A 175 -14.99 -2.31 -1.35
N ILE A 176 -14.71 -3.60 -1.48
CA ILE A 176 -15.15 -4.65 -0.55
C ILE A 176 -13.95 -5.08 0.31
N ALA A 177 -14.12 -5.05 1.63
CA ALA A 177 -13.23 -5.69 2.58
C ALA A 177 -13.52 -7.20 2.61
N THR A 178 -12.48 -8.03 2.65
CA THR A 178 -12.60 -9.49 2.66
C THR A 178 -12.30 -10.04 4.05
N ALA A 179 -13.35 -10.40 4.79
CA ALA A 179 -13.15 -11.20 6.00
C ALA A 179 -12.60 -12.61 5.62
N PRO A 180 -11.69 -13.21 6.40
CA PRO A 180 -11.20 -14.59 6.31
C PRO A 180 -12.28 -15.64 6.52
N ASP A 181 -13.44 -15.26 7.05
CA ASP A 181 -14.65 -16.10 7.05
C ASP A 181 -15.46 -15.96 5.74
N GLY A 182 -14.99 -15.15 4.79
CA GLY A 182 -15.44 -15.07 3.41
C GLY A 182 -16.59 -14.10 3.17
N MET A 183 -16.97 -13.26 4.14
CA MET A 183 -18.05 -12.28 3.94
C MET A 183 -17.51 -10.94 3.40
N PRO A 184 -17.84 -10.58 2.15
CA PRO A 184 -17.48 -9.30 1.56
C PRO A 184 -18.25 -8.16 2.26
N GLU A 185 -17.55 -7.13 2.72
CA GLU A 185 -18.16 -5.96 3.35
C GLU A 185 -17.93 -4.69 2.51
N ASN A 186 -19.01 -3.99 2.14
CA ASN A 186 -18.85 -2.68 1.52
C ASN A 186 -18.24 -1.72 2.55
N PHE A 187 -16.99 -1.30 2.32
CA PHE A 187 -16.20 -0.60 3.31
C PHE A 187 -16.90 0.65 3.84
N LYS A 188 -17.46 1.50 2.96
CA LYS A 188 -18.16 2.73 3.38
C LYS A 188 -19.41 2.45 4.22
N LYS A 189 -20.08 1.33 4.02
CA LYS A 189 -21.25 0.95 4.81
C LYS A 189 -20.84 0.35 6.15
N ALA A 190 -19.85 -0.54 6.15
CA ALA A 190 -19.30 -1.18 7.34
C ALA A 190 -18.58 -0.18 8.26
N GLN A 191 -18.00 0.88 7.71
CA GLN A 191 -17.22 1.89 8.42
C GLN A 191 -17.82 3.30 8.34
N LYS A 192 -19.16 3.35 8.28
CA LYS A 192 -19.93 4.55 7.94
C LYS A 192 -19.58 5.79 8.76
N THR A 193 -19.43 5.67 10.07
CA THR A 193 -19.22 6.82 10.96
C THR A 193 -17.85 7.42 10.71
N LEU A 194 -16.78 6.63 10.86
CA LEU A 194 -15.40 7.09 10.65
C LEU A 194 -15.13 7.52 9.21
N TYR A 195 -15.78 6.89 8.23
CA TYR A 195 -15.70 7.30 6.83
C TYR A 195 -16.31 8.69 6.62
N ASN A 196 -17.49 8.96 7.16
CA ASN A 196 -18.13 10.28 7.02
C ASN A 196 -17.40 11.37 7.81
N GLU A 197 -16.62 11.01 8.83
CA GLU A 197 -15.73 11.91 9.56
C GLU A 197 -14.40 12.18 8.84
N GLY A 198 -14.15 11.52 7.70
CA GLY A 198 -12.92 11.70 6.92
C GLY A 198 -11.69 11.05 7.54
N LYS A 199 -11.86 10.03 8.40
CA LYS A 199 -10.75 9.43 9.16
C LYS A 199 -9.75 8.68 8.28
N PHE A 200 -10.20 8.10 7.17
CA PHE A 200 -9.39 7.16 6.38
C PHE A 200 -8.45 7.84 5.37
N ALA A 201 -8.84 8.98 4.78
CA ALA A 201 -8.07 9.62 3.72
C ALA A 201 -8.19 11.15 3.77
N ALA A 202 -7.12 11.85 3.43
CA ALA A 202 -7.05 13.30 3.28
C ALA A 202 -7.00 13.69 1.78
N PRO A 203 -7.50 14.89 1.42
CA PRO A 203 -7.71 15.31 0.02
C PRO A 203 -6.43 15.61 -0.78
N THR A 204 -5.24 15.56 -0.17
CA THR A 204 -3.98 15.71 -0.90
C THR A 204 -2.93 14.76 -0.33
N LEU A 205 -1.96 14.37 -1.16
CA LEU A 205 -0.80 13.59 -0.74
C LEU A 205 -0.08 14.20 0.47
N ALA A 206 0.08 15.53 0.50
CA ALA A 206 0.78 16.22 1.60
C ALA A 206 0.02 16.15 2.92
N LEU A 207 -1.30 16.35 2.90
CA LEU A 207 -2.11 16.22 4.10
C LEU A 207 -2.12 14.78 4.63
N GLU A 208 -2.17 13.80 3.73
CA GLU A 208 -2.12 12.41 4.14
C GLU A 208 -0.74 12.02 4.67
N LEU A 209 0.34 12.55 4.07
CA LEU A 209 1.71 12.35 4.56
C LEU A 209 1.91 12.96 5.95
N ASP A 210 1.44 14.20 6.16
CA ASP A 210 1.49 14.85 7.48
C ASP A 210 0.72 14.07 8.54
N LYS A 211 -0.49 13.62 8.20
CA LYS A 211 -1.32 12.76 9.06
C LYS A 211 -0.64 11.42 9.36
N THR A 212 -0.02 10.79 8.37
CA THR A 212 0.68 9.49 8.51
C THR A 212 1.89 9.63 9.42
N ILE A 213 2.72 10.66 9.22
CA ILE A 213 3.87 10.95 10.09
C ILE A 213 3.43 11.21 11.53
N LYS A 214 2.28 11.87 11.75
CA LYS A 214 1.73 12.06 13.10
C LYS A 214 1.25 10.76 13.73
N ASN A 215 0.62 9.89 12.93
CA ASN A 215 0.11 8.60 13.37
C ASN A 215 1.21 7.60 13.71
N ASP A 216 2.34 7.59 13.00
CA ASP A 216 3.51 6.74 13.33
C ASP A 216 4.22 7.31 14.57
N LYS A 217 3.82 6.90 15.78
CA LYS A 217 4.16 7.65 17.01
C LYS A 217 5.62 7.52 17.39
N ASP A 218 6.24 6.36 17.14
CA ASP A 218 7.64 6.07 17.43
C ASP A 218 8.55 6.22 16.20
N SER A 219 7.99 6.56 15.04
CA SER A 219 8.74 6.85 13.80
C SER A 219 9.56 5.66 13.33
N ASP A 220 9.02 4.46 13.48
CA ASP A 220 9.66 3.19 13.12
C ASP A 220 9.28 2.72 11.69
N GLY A 221 8.41 3.46 11.00
CA GLY A 221 7.94 3.11 9.66
C GLY A 221 6.80 2.10 9.65
N LEU A 222 6.17 1.86 10.82
CA LEU A 222 5.02 0.99 11.03
C LEU A 222 3.92 1.78 11.75
N ILE A 223 2.67 1.61 11.31
CA ILE A 223 1.52 2.15 12.03
C ILE A 223 0.68 0.98 12.54
N LEU A 224 0.56 0.89 13.86
CA LEU A 224 -0.30 -0.07 14.53
C LEU A 224 -1.72 0.49 14.71
N TYR A 225 -2.68 -0.41 14.88
CA TYR A 225 -4.09 -0.05 15.05
C TYR A 225 -4.35 0.94 16.20
N LYS A 226 -3.62 0.80 17.31
CA LYS A 226 -3.66 1.72 18.47
C LYS A 226 -3.05 3.11 18.24
N GLU A 227 -2.34 3.27 17.14
CA GLU A 227 -1.68 4.53 16.84
C GLU A 227 -2.57 5.42 15.99
N ILE A 228 -3.31 4.82 15.07
CA ILE A 228 -4.22 5.52 14.14
C ILE A 228 -5.62 5.78 14.72
N LEU A 229 -6.14 4.89 15.58
CA LEU A 229 -7.42 5.05 16.26
C LEU A 229 -7.24 5.18 17.78
N ASN A 230 -8.02 6.06 18.41
CA ASN A 230 -8.20 6.05 19.86
C ASN A 230 -9.30 5.05 20.27
N GLU A 231 -9.41 4.76 21.57
CA GLU A 231 -10.36 3.77 22.11
C GLU A 231 -11.81 4.00 21.65
N LYS A 232 -12.30 5.25 21.68
CA LYS A 232 -13.67 5.56 21.23
C LYS A 232 -13.85 5.35 19.73
N GLU A 233 -12.84 5.66 18.93
CA GLU A 233 -12.87 5.41 17.49
C GLU A 233 -12.87 3.90 17.21
N MET A 234 -12.11 3.09 17.98
CA MET A 234 -12.13 1.63 17.86
C MET A 234 -13.48 1.03 18.26
N GLU A 235 -14.09 1.52 19.34
CA GLU A 235 -15.44 1.12 19.75
C GLU A 235 -16.46 1.48 18.66
N GLN A 236 -16.39 2.70 18.12
CA GLN A 236 -17.26 3.13 17.03
C GLN A 236 -17.07 2.27 15.77
N GLN A 237 -15.82 1.95 15.41
CA GLN A 237 -15.50 1.03 14.31
C GLN A 237 -16.18 -0.33 14.52
N SER A 238 -16.07 -0.87 15.74
CA SER A 238 -16.67 -2.16 16.12
C SER A 238 -18.20 -2.13 16.05
N MET A 239 -18.80 -1.00 16.46
CA MET A 239 -20.24 -0.80 16.45
C MET A 239 -20.81 -0.69 15.04
N ASP A 240 -20.15 0.06 14.16
CA ASP A 240 -20.54 0.19 12.76
C ASP A 240 -20.48 -1.18 12.06
N LEU A 241 -19.37 -1.90 12.27
CA LEU A 241 -19.17 -3.25 11.75
C LEU A 241 -20.26 -4.22 12.22
N ALA A 242 -20.52 -4.28 13.52
CA ALA A 242 -21.56 -5.15 14.07
C ALA A 242 -22.96 -4.81 13.52
N ASN A 243 -23.28 -3.52 13.38
CA ASN A 243 -24.55 -3.09 12.79
C ASN A 243 -24.66 -3.54 11.32
N TYR A 244 -23.59 -3.38 10.55
CA TYR A 244 -23.56 -3.79 9.14
C TYR A 244 -23.73 -5.32 9.00
N VAL A 245 -22.87 -6.10 9.65
CA VAL A 245 -22.85 -7.57 9.49
C VAL A 245 -24.12 -8.25 10.02
N ILE A 246 -24.66 -7.78 11.16
CA ILE A 246 -25.80 -8.45 11.82
C ILE A 246 -27.15 -8.01 11.25
N LEU A 247 -27.27 -6.80 10.70
CA LEU A 247 -28.55 -6.25 10.25
C LEU A 247 -28.75 -6.32 8.73
N ASP A 248 -27.70 -6.18 7.92
CA ASP A 248 -27.85 -5.94 6.49
C ASP A 248 -27.73 -7.19 5.60
N TYR A 249 -27.60 -8.41 6.16
CA TYR A 249 -27.62 -9.74 5.49
C TYR A 249 -27.46 -9.68 3.96
N THR A 250 -26.31 -9.25 3.45
CA THR A 250 -26.06 -9.24 2.01
C THR A 250 -24.64 -9.66 1.69
N PHE A 251 -24.55 -10.76 0.95
CA PHE A 251 -23.37 -11.33 0.34
C PHE A 251 -23.43 -11.00 -1.15
N ASP A 252 -22.49 -10.19 -1.62
CA ASP A 252 -22.17 -10.07 -3.05
C ASP A 252 -20.64 -10.24 -3.20
N PRO A 253 -20.17 -11.41 -3.66
CA PRO A 253 -18.75 -11.74 -3.71
C PRO A 253 -18.02 -11.15 -4.92
N THR A 254 -18.62 -10.25 -5.69
CA THR A 254 -18.10 -9.92 -7.03
C THR A 254 -17.33 -8.61 -7.20
N GLU A 255 -17.04 -7.84 -6.15
CA GLU A 255 -16.27 -6.58 -6.30
C GLU A 255 -15.21 -6.34 -5.20
N GLY A 256 -14.17 -7.17 -5.12
CA GLY A 256 -13.02 -6.93 -4.22
C GLY A 256 -11.71 -6.79 -5.00
N ALA A 257 -11.09 -5.62 -4.93
CA ALA A 257 -10.00 -5.19 -5.80
C ALA A 257 -8.63 -5.79 -5.46
N LEU A 258 -8.17 -6.81 -6.20
CA LEU A 258 -6.80 -7.34 -6.06
C LEU A 258 -6.21 -7.99 -7.33
N THR A 259 -6.80 -7.86 -8.53
CA THR A 259 -6.45 -8.73 -9.69
C THR A 259 -4.95 -8.87 -10.05
N LEU A 260 -4.14 -7.80 -9.94
CA LEU A 260 -2.69 -7.87 -10.16
C LEU A 260 -1.93 -8.49 -8.98
N LEU A 261 -2.26 -8.08 -7.74
CA LEU A 261 -1.67 -8.69 -6.56
C LEU A 261 -2.08 -10.16 -6.49
N ASP A 262 -3.34 -10.52 -6.73
CA ASP A 262 -3.84 -11.89 -6.83
C ASP A 262 -3.09 -12.71 -7.88
N LEU A 263 -2.73 -12.12 -9.03
CA LEU A 263 -1.90 -12.79 -10.04
C LEU A 263 -0.49 -13.09 -9.52
N LEU A 264 0.13 -12.16 -8.81
CA LEU A 264 1.46 -12.33 -8.21
C LEU A 264 1.45 -13.19 -6.95
N LEU A 265 0.31 -13.22 -6.25
CA LEU A 265 0.05 -14.02 -5.05
C LEU A 265 -0.33 -15.46 -5.40
N ARG A 266 -0.98 -15.71 -6.54
CA ARG A 266 -1.60 -17.00 -6.87
C ARG A 266 -0.62 -18.14 -7.11
N ASP A 267 0.61 -17.88 -7.57
CA ASP A 267 1.61 -18.95 -7.71
C ASP A 267 3.05 -18.42 -7.86
N GLU A 268 3.66 -17.99 -6.75
CA GLU A 268 5.07 -17.57 -6.68
C GLU A 268 6.01 -18.64 -7.29
N ASP A 269 5.66 -19.92 -7.11
CA ASP A 269 6.41 -21.05 -7.65
C ASP A 269 6.33 -21.14 -9.18
N ALA A 270 5.18 -20.89 -9.79
CA ALA A 270 5.04 -20.86 -11.24
C ALA A 270 5.86 -19.71 -11.86
N LEU A 271 5.80 -18.51 -11.25
CA LEU A 271 6.56 -17.35 -11.72
C LEU A 271 8.07 -17.59 -11.61
N LYS A 272 8.53 -18.26 -10.55
CA LYS A 272 9.93 -18.67 -10.40
C LYS A 272 10.38 -19.64 -11.49
N ILE A 273 9.54 -20.61 -11.85
CA ILE A 273 9.80 -21.54 -12.96
C ILE A 273 9.91 -20.78 -14.28
N PHE A 274 9.00 -19.82 -14.52
CA PHE A 274 9.01 -19.02 -15.76
C PHE A 274 10.26 -18.16 -15.89
N GLY A 275 10.68 -17.49 -14.81
CA GLY A 275 11.93 -16.73 -14.78
C GLY A 275 13.16 -17.59 -15.07
N LYS A 276 13.26 -18.76 -14.43
CA LYS A 276 14.36 -19.72 -14.69
C LYS A 276 14.42 -20.15 -16.15
N LEU A 277 13.26 -20.45 -16.76
CA LEU A 277 13.21 -20.79 -18.17
C LEU A 277 13.71 -19.63 -19.03
N ALA A 278 13.23 -18.41 -18.79
CA ALA A 278 13.65 -17.22 -19.54
C ALA A 278 15.16 -16.99 -19.49
N ASP A 279 15.77 -17.09 -18.31
CA ASP A 279 17.22 -16.93 -18.10
C ASP A 279 18.06 -18.00 -18.82
N ASN A 280 17.45 -19.16 -19.09
CA ASN A 280 18.11 -20.31 -19.73
C ASN A 280 17.59 -20.56 -21.15
N ASN A 281 17.18 -19.50 -21.87
CA ASN A 281 16.70 -19.57 -23.25
C ASN A 281 15.58 -20.62 -23.43
N PHE A 282 14.69 -20.70 -22.45
CA PHE A 282 13.53 -21.58 -22.37
C PHE A 282 13.88 -23.07 -22.46
N ASP A 283 15.08 -23.47 -22.01
CA ASP A 283 15.47 -24.88 -21.91
C ASP A 283 14.93 -25.50 -20.62
N THR A 284 14.06 -26.51 -20.75
CA THR A 284 13.47 -27.24 -19.61
C THR A 284 14.49 -28.06 -18.83
N LYS A 285 15.70 -28.31 -19.37
CA LYS A 285 16.80 -28.92 -18.63
C LYS A 285 17.33 -28.03 -17.50
N SER A 286 17.02 -26.74 -17.52
CA SER A 286 17.35 -25.81 -16.42
C SER A 286 16.50 -26.07 -15.17
N LEU A 287 15.37 -26.77 -15.31
CA LEU A 287 14.46 -27.07 -14.22
C LEU A 287 14.83 -28.34 -13.48
N SER A 288 14.61 -28.35 -12.17
CA SER A 288 14.61 -29.59 -11.39
C SER A 288 13.46 -30.51 -11.81
N LYS A 289 13.53 -31.79 -11.42
CA LYS A 289 12.46 -32.76 -11.71
C LYS A 289 11.11 -32.31 -11.16
N GLU A 290 11.11 -31.75 -9.95
CA GLU A 290 9.90 -31.27 -9.29
C GLU A 290 9.31 -30.05 -10.02
N GLU A 291 10.14 -29.08 -10.37
CA GLU A 291 9.73 -27.90 -11.14
C GLU A 291 9.16 -28.26 -12.52
N LEU A 292 9.79 -29.22 -13.22
CA LEU A 292 9.28 -29.71 -14.50
C LEU A 292 7.93 -30.41 -14.36
N GLU A 293 7.73 -31.21 -13.32
CA GLU A 293 6.44 -31.87 -13.09
C GLU A 293 5.35 -30.88 -12.67
N THR A 294 5.69 -29.86 -11.89
CA THR A 294 4.78 -28.74 -11.60
C THR A 294 4.39 -27.99 -12.88
N LEU A 295 5.36 -27.66 -13.74
CA LEU A 295 5.12 -27.00 -15.02
C LEU A 295 4.20 -27.86 -15.91
N LYS A 296 4.46 -29.16 -16.04
CA LYS A 296 3.61 -30.09 -16.81
C LYS A 296 2.22 -30.23 -16.22
N LYS A 297 2.08 -30.22 -14.89
CA LYS A 297 0.80 -30.40 -14.22
C LYS A 297 -0.09 -29.18 -14.41
N ASN A 298 0.48 -27.99 -14.22
CA ASN A 298 -0.26 -26.73 -14.17
C ASN A 298 -0.39 -26.06 -15.53
N PHE A 299 0.52 -26.33 -16.48
CA PHE A 299 0.57 -25.70 -17.79
C PHE A 299 0.74 -26.72 -18.92
N LYS A 300 -0.19 -27.68 -18.99
CA LYS A 300 -0.20 -28.79 -19.96
C LYS A 300 -0.22 -28.29 -21.41
N GLU A 301 -0.76 -27.11 -21.64
CA GLU A 301 -0.87 -26.48 -22.95
C GLU A 301 0.49 -26.21 -23.62
N PHE A 302 1.59 -26.17 -22.86
CA PHE A 302 2.94 -26.01 -23.40
C PHE A 302 3.64 -27.34 -23.70
N PHE A 303 2.93 -28.47 -23.58
CA PHE A 303 3.45 -29.79 -23.90
C PHE A 303 2.59 -30.44 -24.98
N ASN A 304 3.24 -31.09 -25.95
CA ASN A 304 2.56 -31.88 -26.97
C ASN A 304 2.14 -33.27 -26.42
N GLU A 305 1.47 -34.08 -27.23
CA GLU A 305 1.03 -35.44 -26.85
C GLU A 305 2.18 -36.40 -26.47
N ASN A 306 3.40 -36.13 -26.94
CA ASN A 306 4.61 -36.89 -26.61
C ASN A 306 5.30 -36.37 -25.33
N GLY A 307 4.79 -35.28 -24.74
CA GLY A 307 5.39 -34.63 -23.58
C GLY A 307 6.57 -33.71 -23.89
N ASP A 308 6.80 -33.37 -25.17
CA ASP A 308 7.82 -32.39 -25.55
C ASP A 308 7.31 -30.97 -25.30
N PHE A 309 8.22 -30.12 -24.83
CA PHE A 309 7.93 -28.72 -24.52
C PHE A 309 7.92 -27.84 -25.77
N ASP A 310 6.82 -27.13 -25.98
CA ASP A 310 6.65 -26.14 -27.05
C ASP A 310 7.26 -24.80 -26.64
N LYS A 311 8.56 -24.66 -26.92
CA LYS A 311 9.35 -23.48 -26.58
C LYS A 311 8.79 -22.20 -27.21
N GLU A 312 8.39 -22.23 -28.48
CA GLU A 312 7.92 -21.03 -29.18
C GLU A 312 6.60 -20.53 -28.59
N LYS A 313 5.68 -21.46 -28.30
CA LYS A 313 4.41 -21.15 -27.65
C LYS A 313 4.62 -20.58 -26.25
N PHE A 314 5.49 -21.18 -25.45
CA PHE A 314 5.81 -20.69 -24.11
C PHE A 314 6.48 -19.31 -24.16
N GLN A 315 7.45 -19.11 -25.06
CA GLN A 315 8.13 -17.83 -25.19
C GLN A 315 7.14 -16.70 -25.53
N LYS A 316 6.21 -16.95 -26.47
CA LYS A 316 5.16 -15.98 -26.78
C LYS A 316 4.26 -15.68 -25.58
N TYR A 317 3.85 -16.71 -24.85
CA TYR A 317 3.06 -16.56 -23.62
C TYR A 317 3.80 -15.76 -22.55
N TYR A 318 5.10 -16.01 -22.37
CA TYR A 318 5.92 -15.33 -21.38
C TYR A 318 6.13 -13.85 -21.70
N GLU A 319 6.33 -13.49 -22.97
CA GLU A 319 6.42 -12.07 -23.38
C GLU A 319 5.08 -11.34 -23.23
N ASP A 320 3.95 -11.98 -23.58
CA ASP A 320 2.60 -11.44 -23.30
C ASP A 320 2.36 -11.24 -21.81
N LEU A 321 2.80 -12.20 -20.97
CA LEU A 321 2.73 -12.08 -19.52
C LEU A 321 3.55 -10.90 -18.99
N LYS A 322 4.77 -10.68 -19.51
CA LYS A 322 5.60 -9.52 -19.16
C LYS A 322 4.94 -8.20 -19.53
N GLU A 323 4.40 -8.10 -20.75
CA GLU A 323 3.72 -6.88 -21.19
C GLU A 323 2.50 -6.58 -20.31
N GLN A 324 1.68 -7.59 -20.03
CA GLN A 324 0.55 -7.46 -19.10
C GLN A 324 0.98 -7.12 -17.67
N PHE A 325 2.11 -7.66 -17.21
CA PHE A 325 2.67 -7.32 -15.91
C PHE A 325 3.05 -5.84 -15.86
N VAL A 326 3.84 -5.35 -16.83
CA VAL A 326 4.22 -3.94 -16.92
C VAL A 326 3.00 -3.04 -16.94
N ASP A 327 2.04 -3.32 -17.83
CA ASP A 327 0.85 -2.49 -17.99
C ASP A 327 0.03 -2.38 -16.70
N LYS A 328 -0.24 -3.53 -16.06
CA LYS A 328 -1.01 -3.55 -14.81
C LYS A 328 -0.24 -2.92 -13.66
N SER A 329 1.07 -3.11 -13.59
CA SER A 329 1.90 -2.53 -12.53
C SER A 329 1.97 -1.01 -12.64
N LEU A 330 2.14 -0.47 -13.86
CA LEU A 330 2.13 0.98 -14.07
C LEU A 330 0.76 1.58 -13.74
N ASP A 331 -0.33 0.94 -14.18
CA ASP A 331 -1.70 1.33 -13.83
C ASP A 331 -1.92 1.31 -12.31
N PHE A 332 -1.53 0.24 -11.62
CA PHE A 332 -1.64 0.11 -10.17
C PHE A 332 -0.91 1.22 -9.40
N LEU A 333 0.28 1.60 -9.89
CA LEU A 333 1.14 2.63 -9.31
C LEU A 333 0.74 4.06 -9.72
N GLY A 334 -0.16 4.22 -10.70
CA GLY A 334 -0.51 5.52 -11.28
C GLY A 334 0.64 6.16 -12.07
N LEU A 335 1.46 5.34 -12.72
CA LEU A 335 2.63 5.77 -13.50
C LEU A 335 2.34 5.77 -15.01
N SER A 336 2.94 6.72 -15.73
CA SER A 336 2.78 6.86 -17.18
C SER A 336 3.46 5.72 -17.94
N LYS A 337 2.67 4.98 -18.74
CA LYS A 337 3.19 3.98 -19.69
C LYS A 337 4.10 4.61 -20.75
N GLN A 338 3.80 5.84 -21.16
CA GLN A 338 4.63 6.54 -22.13
C GLN A 338 6.01 6.85 -21.54
N ASP A 339 6.05 7.35 -20.31
CA ASP A 339 7.27 7.74 -19.62
C ASP A 339 8.15 6.52 -19.30
N TYR A 340 7.52 5.37 -19.07
CA TYR A 340 8.22 4.08 -18.97
C TYR A 340 8.86 3.68 -20.31
N GLN A 341 8.10 3.79 -21.40
CA GLN A 341 8.55 3.35 -22.73
C GLN A 341 9.64 4.24 -23.34
N ASP A 342 9.64 5.54 -23.04
CA ASP A 342 10.66 6.48 -23.52
C ASP A 342 11.88 6.60 -22.59
N GLY A 343 11.85 5.93 -21.43
CA GLY A 343 12.94 5.88 -20.46
C GLY A 343 13.05 7.11 -19.56
N THR A 344 12.03 7.96 -19.52
CA THR A 344 11.99 9.10 -18.59
C THR A 344 11.63 8.68 -17.16
N LEU A 345 10.89 7.59 -16.98
CA LEU A 345 10.83 6.89 -15.71
C LEU A 345 12.12 6.09 -15.50
N ASN A 346 12.81 6.37 -14.40
CA ASN A 346 13.97 5.60 -13.96
C ASN A 346 13.52 4.27 -13.34
N LEU A 347 12.85 3.44 -14.15
CA LEU A 347 12.27 2.17 -13.75
C LEU A 347 12.38 1.17 -14.90
N ASP A 348 13.13 0.10 -14.71
CA ASP A 348 13.15 -1.05 -15.62
C ASP A 348 12.23 -2.19 -15.13
N LEU A 349 12.11 -3.26 -15.91
CA LEU A 349 11.28 -4.41 -15.55
C LEU A 349 11.70 -5.07 -14.22
N ASN A 350 13.00 -5.14 -13.93
CA ASN A 350 13.50 -5.79 -12.71
C ASN A 350 13.20 -4.93 -11.48
N GLN A 351 13.40 -3.62 -11.59
CA GLN A 351 13.07 -2.66 -10.55
C GLN A 351 11.56 -2.63 -10.30
N LEU A 352 10.75 -2.60 -11.36
CA LEU A 352 9.29 -2.69 -11.25
C LEU A 352 8.86 -3.98 -10.55
N ASN A 353 9.44 -5.12 -10.90
CA ASN A 353 9.18 -6.39 -10.24
C ASN A 353 9.53 -6.35 -8.74
N SER A 354 10.69 -5.79 -8.39
CA SER A 354 11.09 -5.65 -6.98
C SER A 354 10.11 -4.79 -6.18
N VAL A 355 9.74 -3.64 -6.71
CA VAL A 355 8.78 -2.72 -6.09
C VAL A 355 7.43 -3.41 -5.85
N ILE A 356 6.90 -4.07 -6.88
CA ILE A 356 5.60 -4.74 -6.76
C ILE A 356 5.69 -5.92 -5.78
N LYS A 357 6.80 -6.66 -5.75
CA LYS A 357 7.03 -7.73 -4.78
C LYS A 357 7.03 -7.20 -3.34
N ASP A 358 7.68 -6.07 -3.09
CA ASP A 358 7.70 -5.43 -1.77
C ASP A 358 6.29 -4.98 -1.36
N ILE A 359 5.52 -4.36 -2.26
CA ILE A 359 4.11 -4.00 -2.02
C ILE A 359 3.27 -5.23 -1.67
N VAL A 360 3.42 -6.32 -2.44
CA VAL A 360 2.71 -7.60 -2.20
C VAL A 360 3.08 -8.20 -0.84
N ASN A 361 4.36 -8.15 -0.45
CA ASN A 361 4.81 -8.65 0.84
C ASN A 361 4.25 -7.82 1.99
N THR A 362 4.29 -6.48 1.90
CA THR A 362 3.66 -5.60 2.88
C THR A 362 2.18 -5.88 3.02
N PHE A 363 1.46 -6.07 1.89
CA PHE A 363 0.05 -6.43 1.91
C PHE A 363 -0.20 -7.76 2.64
N LYS A 364 0.61 -8.80 2.38
CA LYS A 364 0.55 -10.10 3.09
C LYS A 364 0.79 -9.92 4.59
N GLU A 365 1.83 -9.18 4.96
CA GLU A 365 2.16 -8.92 6.37
C GLU A 365 1.01 -8.18 7.08
N ALA A 366 0.35 -7.22 6.42
CA ALA A 366 -0.73 -6.43 7.01
C ALA A 366 -1.99 -7.26 7.24
N ASN A 367 -2.28 -8.19 6.34
CA ASN A 367 -3.54 -8.93 6.28
C ASN A 367 -3.45 -10.38 6.78
N THR A 368 -2.32 -10.78 7.36
CA THR A 368 -2.17 -12.12 7.95
C THR A 368 -2.61 -12.13 9.42
N THR A 369 -3.45 -13.10 9.78
CA THR A 369 -3.93 -13.26 11.16
C THR A 369 -2.79 -13.63 12.13
N PRO A 370 -2.83 -13.18 13.40
CA PRO A 370 -1.94 -13.64 14.47
C PRO A 370 -1.88 -15.17 14.64
N SER A 371 -2.92 -15.91 14.24
CA SER A 371 -2.90 -17.38 14.20
C SER A 371 -1.86 -17.97 13.23
N ASN A 372 -1.35 -17.20 12.27
CA ASN A 372 -0.27 -17.59 11.35
C ASN A 372 1.13 -17.16 11.81
N TYR A 373 1.26 -16.33 12.85
CA TYR A 373 2.57 -16.01 13.45
C TYR A 373 3.23 -17.23 14.13
N GLY A 374 2.49 -18.32 14.33
CA GLY A 374 3.05 -19.60 14.78
C GLY A 374 3.70 -20.45 13.67
N GLY A 375 3.54 -20.08 12.39
CA GLY A 375 3.97 -20.90 11.24
C GLY A 375 4.88 -20.20 10.22
N LEU A 376 4.87 -18.87 10.13
CA LEU A 376 5.77 -18.13 9.25
C LEU A 376 7.14 -17.91 9.93
N ARG A 377 7.95 -18.97 9.98
CA ARG A 377 9.42 -18.81 10.00
C ARG A 377 9.85 -18.37 8.61
N LEU A 378 9.75 -17.07 8.31
CA LEU A 378 10.53 -16.47 7.24
C LEU A 378 11.97 -16.37 7.76
N ASP A 379 12.77 -17.39 7.43
CA ASP A 379 14.22 -17.29 7.54
C ASP A 379 14.68 -16.27 6.48
N LEU A 380 14.97 -15.05 6.92
CA LEU A 380 15.45 -13.94 6.10
C LEU A 380 16.97 -14.02 5.85
N SER A 381 17.57 -15.21 5.88
CA SER A 381 18.95 -15.41 5.45
C SER A 381 19.04 -15.83 3.97
N LEU A 382 19.18 -14.84 3.10
CA LEU A 382 19.91 -14.95 1.84
C LEU A 382 20.80 -13.71 1.66
#